data_AF-A0A0H5QJV1-F1
#
_entry.id   AF-A0A0H5QJV1-F1
#
_cell.length_a   1.000
_cell.length_b   1.000
_cell.length_c   1.000
_cell.angle_alpha   90.00
_cell.angle_beta   90.00
_cell.angle_gamma   90.00
#
_symmetry.space_group_name_H-M   'P 1'
#
loop_
_entity.id
_entity.type
_entity.pdbx_description
1 polymer ?
#
loop_
_entity_poly.entity_id
_entity_poly.type
_entity_poly.pdbx_seq_one_letter_code
_entity_poly.pdbx_strand_id
1 'polypeptide(L)' 'MSDISLTLRTRSSGHVTITATVTTNEVIERTFTRTIRVREETVASVDIAVKLYRAAADMMNEADRNARLF' A
#
# COMPACT_ATOMS: atom_id res chain seq x y z
N MET A 1 14.86 8.42 -12.85
CA MET A 1 13.48 7.94 -13.04
C MET A 1 13.10 7.26 -11.74
N SER A 2 11.93 7.58 -11.18
CA SER A 2 11.47 7.02 -9.91
C SER A 2 10.38 5.98 -10.19
N ASP A 3 10.58 4.78 -9.67
CA ASP A 3 9.62 3.67 -9.74
C ASP A 3 8.92 3.53 -8.40
N ILE A 4 7.60 3.31 -8.45
CA ILE A 4 6.77 3.05 -7.26
C ILE A 4 6.28 1.62 -7.34
N SER A 5 6.64 0.81 -6.34
CA SER A 5 6.15 -0.56 -6.19
C SER A 5 5.18 -0.67 -5.02
N LEU A 6 4.11 -1.45 -5.21
CA LEU A 6 3.11 -1.71 -4.19
C LEU A 6 3.08 -3.20 -3.86
N THR A 7 3.18 -3.54 -2.59
CA THR A 7 3.04 -4.91 -2.11
C THR A 7 1.90 -4.99 -1.10
N LEU A 8 0.98 -5.94 -1.31
CA LEU A 8 -0.05 -6.29 -0.33
C LEU A 8 0.29 -7.62 0.33
N ARG A 9 0.26 -7.65 1.66
CA ARG A 9 0.43 -8.88 2.45
C ARG A 9 -0.73 -9.06 3.40
N THR A 10 -1.44 -10.17 3.25
CA THR A 10 -2.47 -10.62 4.18
C THR A 10 -1.82 -11.50 5.25
N ARG A 11 -2.04 -11.20 6.52
CA ARG A 11 -1.69 -12.07 7.64
C ARG A 11 -2.91 -12.86 8.09
N SER A 12 -2.68 -14.09 8.53
CA SER A 12 -3.70 -15.01 9.07
C SER A 12 -4.48 -14.43 10.25
N SER A 13 -4.07 -13.32 10.85
CA SER A 13 -4.77 -12.65 11.95
C SER A 13 -5.83 -11.64 11.50
N GLY A 14 -6.29 -11.67 10.25
CA GLY A 14 -7.21 -10.65 9.72
C GLY A 14 -6.55 -9.26 9.65
N HIS A 15 -5.28 -9.19 9.27
CA HIS A 15 -4.61 -7.92 9.03
C HIS A 15 -4.07 -7.90 7.61
N VAL A 16 -4.36 -6.82 6.89
CA VAL A 16 -3.78 -6.57 5.56
C VAL A 16 -2.80 -5.41 5.71
N THR A 17 -1.55 -5.67 5.37
CA THR A 17 -0.50 -4.66 5.30
C THR A 17 -0.27 -4.29 3.85
N ILE A 18 -0.37 -3.00 3.56
CA ILE A 18 -0.06 -2.40 2.27
C ILE A 18 1.28 -1.66 2.44
N THR A 19 2.23 -1.97 1.58
CA THR A 19 3.54 -1.32 1.56
C THR A 19 3.75 -0.68 0.19
N ALA A 20 4.10 0.60 0.16
CA ALA A 20 4.50 1.32 -1.04
C ALA A 20 5.98 1.69 -0.90
N THR A 21 6.78 1.33 -1.90
CA THR A 21 8.22 1.61 -1.92
C THR A 21 8.53 2.47 -3.13
N VAL A 22 9.19 3.61 -2.89
CA VAL A 22 9.70 4.51 -3.92
C VAL A 22 11.17 4.22 -4.11
N THR A 23 11.53 3.90 -5.35
CA THR A 23 12.90 3.62 -5.77
C THR A 23 13.31 4.64 -6.82
N THR A 24 14.38 5.39 -6.58
CA THR A 24 14.92 6.38 -7.52
C THR A 24 16.33 5.97 -7.89
N ASN A 25 16.62 5.84 -9.19
CA ASN A 25 17.93 5.41 -9.69
C ASN A 25 18.43 4.12 -9.00
N GLU A 26 17.55 3.11 -8.90
CA GLU A 26 17.81 1.80 -8.27
C GLU A 26 18.05 1.82 -6.74
N VAL A 27 17.95 2.99 -6.09
CA VAL A 27 18.06 3.12 -4.64
C VAL A 27 16.67 3.25 -4.02
N ILE A 28 16.39 2.45 -2.98
CA ILE A 28 15.17 2.61 -2.18
C ILE A 28 15.28 3.94 -1.42
N GLU A 29 14.46 4.90 -1.79
CA GLU A 29 14.45 6.20 -1.11
C GLU A 29 13.52 6.17 0.11
N ARG A 30 12.30 5.65 -0.07
CA ARG A 30 11.28 5.66 0.98
C ARG A 30 10.37 4.45 0.92
N THR A 31 9.90 4.05 2.09
CA THR A 31 8.89 2.99 2.25
C THR A 31 7.77 3.51 3.14
N PHE A 32 6.54 3.42 2.65
CA PHE A 32 5.31 3.73 3.37
C PHE A 32 4.60 2.42 3.70
N THR A 33 4.08 2.28 4.91
CA THR A 33 3.38 1.06 5.34
C THR A 33 2.07 1.43 6.03
N ARG A 34 0.97 0.82 5.61
CA ARG A 34 -0.34 0.96 6.23
C ARG A 34 -0.92 -0.41 6.55
N THR A 35 -1.37 -0.60 7.79
CA THR A 35 -2.01 -1.86 8.21
C THR A 35 -3.49 -1.62 8.46
N ILE A 36 -4.32 -2.47 7.88
CA ILE A 36 -5.78 -2.44 7.99
C ILE A 36 -6.21 -3.73 8.67
N ARG A 37 -7.00 -3.61 9.73
CA ARG A 37 -7.62 -4.76 10.39
C ARG A 37 -8.91 -5.14 9.65
N VAL A 38 -9.01 -6.39 9.28
CA VAL A 38 -10.10 -7.03 8.52
C VAL A 38 -10.61 -8.20 9.36
N ARG A 39 -11.92 -8.33 9.57
CA ARG A 39 -12.45 -9.52 10.25
C ARG A 39 -12.35 -10.73 9.31
N GLU A 40 -11.90 -11.88 9.83
CA GLU A 40 -11.67 -13.10 9.04
C GLU A 40 -12.92 -13.60 8.31
N GLU A 41 -14.11 -13.39 8.87
CA GLU A 41 -15.38 -13.78 8.24
C GLU A 41 -15.74 -12.94 7.00
N THR A 42 -14.98 -11.87 6.73
CA THR A 42 -15.37 -10.84 5.76
C THR A 42 -14.40 -10.75 4.56
N VAL A 43 -13.43 -11.66 4.45
CA VAL A 43 -12.33 -11.63 3.45
C VAL A 43 -12.83 -11.64 1.99
N ALA A 44 -14.10 -11.94 1.73
CA ALA A 44 -14.72 -11.93 0.40
C ALA A 44 -15.81 -10.85 0.20
N SER A 45 -15.92 -9.81 1.05
CA SER A 45 -16.87 -8.72 0.78
C SER A 45 -16.29 -7.67 -0.15
N VAL A 46 -17.08 -7.24 -1.14
CA VAL A 46 -16.74 -6.17 -2.09
C VAL A 46 -16.33 -4.89 -1.34
N ASP A 47 -16.95 -4.61 -0.20
CA ASP A 47 -16.62 -3.46 0.65
C ASP A 47 -15.18 -3.45 1.15
N ILE A 48 -14.63 -4.61 1.52
CA ILE A 48 -13.24 -4.71 1.97
C ILE A 48 -12.29 -4.56 0.78
N ALA A 49 -12.61 -5.15 -0.36
CA ALA A 49 -11.82 -4.97 -1.57
C ALA A 49 -11.75 -3.48 -1.97
N VAL A 50 -12.87 -2.75 -1.89
CA VAL A 50 -12.92 -1.30 -2.15
C VAL A 50 -12.09 -0.51 -1.12
N LYS A 51 -12.16 -0.86 0.17
CA LYS A 51 -11.35 -0.20 1.21
C LYS A 51 -9.84 -0.42 1.00
N LEU A 52 -9.43 -1.63 0.64
CA LEU A 52 -8.04 -1.96 0.34
C LEU A 52 -7.58 -1.23 -0.92
N TYR A 53 -8.39 -1.19 -1.96
CA TYR A 53 -8.09 -0.47 -3.20
C TYR A 53 -7.89 1.03 -2.96
N ARG A 54 -8.80 1.66 -2.20
CA ARG A 54 -8.66 3.08 -1.83
C ARG A 54 -7.42 3.34 -1.00
N ALA A 55 -7.14 2.49 -0.01
CA ALA A 55 -5.94 2.64 0.80
C ALA A 55 -4.64 2.48 -0.01
N ALA A 56 -4.63 1.57 -0.97
CA ALA A 56 -3.51 1.41 -1.91
C ALA A 56 -3.36 2.63 -2.84
N ALA A 57 -4.46 3.16 -3.37
CA ALA A 57 -4.45 4.34 -4.23
C ALA A 57 -3.98 5.60 -3.48
N ASP A 58 -4.45 5.79 -2.24
CA ASP A 58 -4.00 6.89 -1.37
C ASP A 58 -2.49 6.82 -1.13
N MET A 59 -1.97 5.61 -0.87
CA MET A 59 -0.53 5.39 -0.67
C MET A 59 0.29 5.63 -1.94
N MET A 60 -0.20 5.24 -3.11
CA MET A 60 0.48 5.56 -4.38
C MET A 60 0.51 7.07 -4.63
N ASN A 61 -0.60 7.77 -4.36
CA ASN A 61 -0.64 9.23 -4.49
C ASN A 61 0.29 9.93 -3.50
N GLU A 62 0.38 9.43 -2.26
CA GLU A 62 1.32 9.95 -1.26
C GLU A 62 2.78 9.69 -1.65
N ALA A 63 3.08 8.51 -2.17
CA ALA A 63 4.39 8.14 -2.67
C ALA A 63 4.81 9.02 -3.87
N ASP A 64 3.92 9.20 -4.87
CA ASP A 64 4.16 10.04 -6.05
C ASP A 64 4.34 11.53 -5.68
N ARG A 65 3.47 12.08 -4.82
CA ARG A 65 3.64 13.46 -4.33
C ARG A 65 4.98 13.66 -3.65
N ASN A 66 5.41 12.71 -2.83
CA ASN A 66 6.70 12.79 -2.15
C ASN A 66 7.88 12.61 -3.11
N ALA A 67 7.74 11.78 -4.15
CA ALA A 67 8.77 11.58 -5.16
C ALA A 67 8.99 12.84 -6.03
N ARG A 68 7.94 13.62 -6.32
CA ARG A 68 8.03 14.85 -7.13
C ARG A 68 8.62 16.07 -6.40
N LEU A 69 8.83 15.98 -5.08
CA LEU A 69 9.40 17.05 -4.28
C LEU A 69 10.95 17.06 -4.30
N PHE A 70 11.57 16.12 -5.02
CA PHE A 70 13.02 15.95 -5.18
C PHE A 70 13.35 15.72 -6.66
#